data_AF-X7Z9M5-F1
#
_entry.id   AF-X7Z9M5-F1
#
_cell.length_a   1.000
_cell.length_b   1.000
_cell.length_c   1.000
_cell.angle_alpha   90.00
_cell.angle_beta   90.00
_cell.angle_gamma   90.00
#
_symmetry.space_group_name_H-M   'P 1'
#
loop_
_entity.id
_entity.type
_entity.pdbx_description
1 polymer ?
#
loop_
_entity_poly.entity_id
_entity_poly.type
_entity_poly.pdbx_seq_one_letter_code
_entity_poly.pdbx_strand_id
1 'polypeptide(L)'
;MAGNVGILKHASNVPQTALYLADVIARGGFPDGCFQTLLVPSSAVETILRDPRVAAATLTGSEPAGRSVAAIAGDEIKPTVLELGGSDPFIVMPSADLDAAVSTAVTARVQNNGQSCIAAKRFIIHTDVYDAFVEKFVEQMAALRVGDPTDPTPTSARWPPNRAAPT
;
A
#
# COMPACT_ATOMS: atom_id res chain seq x y z
N MET A 1 -3.11 -3.19 -23.88
CA MET A 1 -1.80 -3.43 -23.21
C MET A 1 -0.68 -2.86 -24.07
N ALA A 2 0.41 -2.38 -23.46
CA ALA A 2 1.46 -1.59 -24.14
C ALA A 2 2.60 -2.41 -24.81
N GLY A 3 2.70 -3.72 -24.53
CA GLY A 3 3.70 -4.59 -25.16
C GLY A 3 5.05 -4.72 -24.44
N ASN A 4 5.21 -4.13 -23.25
CA ASN A 4 6.42 -4.29 -22.44
C ASN A 4 6.50 -5.67 -21.78
N VAL A 5 7.73 -6.11 -21.47
CA VAL A 5 8.00 -7.19 -20.51
C VAL A 5 8.25 -6.61 -19.11
N GLY A 6 8.06 -7.42 -18.07
CA GLY A 6 8.20 -6.99 -16.68
C GLY A 6 9.05 -7.92 -15.82
N ILE A 7 9.86 -7.35 -14.94
CA ILE A 7 10.51 -8.07 -13.84
C ILE A 7 9.99 -7.53 -12.51
N LEU A 8 9.56 -8.43 -11.62
CA LEU A 8 9.00 -8.10 -10.31
C LEU A 8 9.96 -8.49 -9.21
N LYS A 9 10.56 -7.51 -8.54
CA LYS A 9 11.13 -7.69 -7.20
C LYS A 9 10.07 -7.26 -6.18
N HIS A 10 9.45 -8.22 -5.50
CA HIS A 10 8.40 -7.93 -4.50
C HIS A 10 8.99 -7.70 -3.09
N ALA A 11 8.12 -7.48 -2.10
CA ALA A 11 8.54 -7.39 -0.70
C ALA A 11 8.96 -8.79 -0.21
N SER A 12 10.06 -8.86 0.54
CA SER A 12 10.68 -10.15 0.92
C SER A 12 9.82 -11.01 1.83
N ASN A 13 8.78 -10.45 2.44
CA ASN A 13 7.83 -11.15 3.30
C ASN A 13 6.63 -11.76 2.55
N VAL A 14 6.49 -11.53 1.24
CA VAL A 14 5.38 -12.07 0.41
C VAL A 14 5.86 -12.87 -0.81
N PRO A 15 6.86 -13.78 -0.69
CA PRO A 15 7.44 -14.47 -1.84
C PRO A 15 6.42 -15.40 -2.54
N GLN A 16 5.51 -16.03 -1.80
CA GLN A 16 4.49 -16.90 -2.39
C GLN A 16 3.50 -16.12 -3.26
N THR A 17 3.08 -14.93 -2.83
CA THR A 17 2.26 -14.02 -3.65
C THR A 17 3.00 -13.63 -4.93
N ALA A 18 4.29 -13.29 -4.82
CA ALA A 18 5.11 -12.91 -5.97
C ALA A 18 5.24 -14.06 -6.99
N LEU A 19 5.43 -15.30 -6.52
CA LEU A 19 5.48 -16.47 -7.39
C LEU A 19 4.12 -16.77 -8.01
N TYR A 20 3.03 -16.64 -7.24
CA TYR A 20 1.67 -16.86 -7.73
C TYR A 20 1.28 -15.88 -8.84
N LEU A 21 1.72 -14.62 -8.75
CA LEU A 21 1.52 -13.65 -9.83
C LEU A 21 2.15 -14.13 -11.16
N ALA A 22 3.38 -14.63 -11.12
CA ALA A 22 4.04 -15.17 -12.31
C ALA A 22 3.30 -16.39 -12.87
N ASP A 23 2.82 -17.28 -12.01
CA ASP A 23 1.99 -18.43 -12.40
C ASP A 23 0.66 -18.01 -13.06
N VAL A 24 -0.03 -17.01 -12.50
CA VAL A 24 -1.27 -16.48 -13.08
C VAL A 24 -1.02 -15.89 -14.47
N ILE A 25 0.08 -15.14 -14.66
CA ILE A 25 0.44 -14.62 -15.98
C ILE A 25 0.76 -15.75 -16.96
N ALA A 26 1.51 -16.77 -16.54
CA ALA A 26 1.82 -17.93 -17.38
C ALA A 26 0.54 -18.70 -17.79
N ARG A 27 -0.37 -18.98 -16.84
CA ARG A 27 -1.68 -19.61 -17.11
C ARG A 27 -2.59 -18.76 -17.99
N GLY A 28 -2.35 -17.45 -18.04
CA GLY A 28 -3.01 -16.53 -18.97
C GLY A 28 -2.57 -16.69 -20.43
N GLY A 29 -1.60 -17.56 -20.73
CA GLY A 29 -1.12 -17.83 -22.09
C GLY A 29 -0.12 -16.79 -22.62
N PHE A 30 0.49 -16.00 -21.75
CA PHE A 30 1.50 -15.04 -22.17
C PHE A 30 2.83 -15.74 -22.50
N PRO A 31 3.66 -15.18 -23.41
CA PRO A 31 4.93 -15.78 -23.78
C PRO A 31 5.91 -15.92 -22.60
N ASP A 32 6.76 -16.95 -22.65
CA ASP A 32 7.80 -17.16 -21.65
C ASP A 32 8.70 -15.93 -21.50
N GLY A 33 8.98 -15.57 -20.25
CA GLY A 33 9.83 -14.43 -19.92
C GLY A 33 9.16 -13.05 -20.02
N CYS A 34 7.91 -12.96 -20.47
CA CYS A 34 7.19 -11.68 -20.54
C CYS A 34 6.97 -11.04 -19.14
N PHE A 35 6.90 -11.88 -18.11
CA PHE A 35 6.83 -11.48 -16.71
C PHE A 35 7.66 -12.46 -15.88
N GLN A 36 8.59 -11.95 -15.08
CA GLN A 36 9.45 -12.78 -14.23
C GLN A 36 9.50 -12.23 -12.81
N THR A 37 9.30 -13.11 -11.83
CA THR A 37 9.49 -12.77 -10.42
C THR A 37 10.94 -13.01 -10.01
N LEU A 38 11.57 -11.99 -9.43
CA LEU A 38 12.93 -12.04 -8.91
C LEU A 38 12.91 -12.16 -7.39
N LEU A 39 13.27 -13.34 -6.88
CA LEU A 39 13.41 -13.58 -5.44
C LEU A 39 14.80 -13.14 -4.95
N VAL A 40 14.98 -11.82 -4.86
CA VAL A 40 16.27 -11.19 -4.50
C VAL A 40 16.11 -10.21 -3.33
N PRO A 41 17.17 -9.97 -2.54
CA PRO A 41 17.16 -8.92 -1.51
C PRO A 41 17.09 -7.52 -2.13
N SER A 42 16.72 -6.51 -1.35
CA SER A 42 16.71 -5.11 -1.82
C SER A 42 18.08 -4.60 -2.26
N SER A 43 19.18 -5.17 -1.74
CA SER A 43 20.55 -4.83 -2.17
C SER A 43 20.86 -5.19 -3.62
N ALA A 44 20.09 -6.08 -4.26
CA ALA A 44 20.25 -6.43 -5.67
C ALA A 44 19.59 -5.41 -6.62
N VAL A 45 18.74 -4.51 -6.11
CA VAL A 45 17.95 -3.58 -6.94
C VAL A 45 18.85 -2.63 -7.72
N GLU A 46 19.96 -2.16 -7.14
CA GLU A 46 20.89 -1.28 -7.84
C GLU A 46 21.48 -1.96 -9.08
N THR A 47 22.01 -3.17 -8.95
CA THR A 47 22.56 -3.93 -10.08
C THR A 47 21.53 -4.13 -11.18
N ILE A 48 20.26 -4.39 -10.82
CA ILE A 48 19.18 -4.53 -11.79
C ILE A 48 18.92 -3.20 -12.51
N LEU A 49 18.80 -2.10 -11.78
CA LEU A 49 18.54 -0.79 -12.36
C LEU A 49 19.69 -0.29 -13.25
N ARG A 50 20.93 -0.69 -12.97
CA ARG A 50 22.11 -0.36 -13.80
C ARG A 50 22.28 -1.26 -15.01
N ASP A 51 21.50 -2.34 -15.14
CA ASP A 51 21.56 -3.18 -16.34
C ASP A 51 21.04 -2.40 -17.56
N PRO A 52 21.79 -2.34 -18.68
CA PRO A 52 21.41 -1.57 -19.86
C PRO A 52 20.13 -2.08 -20.54
N ARG A 53 19.69 -3.30 -20.25
CA ARG A 53 18.45 -3.88 -20.78
C ARG A 53 17.20 -3.39 -20.03
N VAL A 54 17.36 -2.88 -18.81
CA VAL A 54 16.26 -2.30 -18.03
C VAL A 54 16.04 -0.86 -18.49
N ALA A 55 14.87 -0.60 -19.07
CA ALA A 55 14.56 0.70 -19.67
C ALA A 55 13.84 1.68 -18.73
N ALA A 56 13.16 1.20 -17.69
CA ALA A 56 12.36 2.01 -16.76
C ALA A 56 12.16 1.28 -15.44
N ALA A 57 11.75 2.00 -14.39
CA ALA A 57 11.39 1.39 -13.11
C ALA A 57 10.12 2.01 -12.51
N THR A 58 9.38 1.20 -11.76
CA THR A 58 8.26 1.67 -10.94
C THR A 58 8.40 1.12 -9.53
N LEU A 59 8.10 1.95 -8.53
CA LEU A 59 8.14 1.54 -7.13
C LEU A 59 6.90 2.03 -6.40
N THR A 60 6.25 1.11 -5.68
CA THR A 60 5.27 1.44 -4.63
C THR A 60 5.87 1.07 -3.28
N GLY A 61 5.97 2.03 -2.34
CA GLY A 61 6.64 1.78 -1.07
C GLY A 61 6.94 3.01 -0.22
N SER A 62 8.02 2.94 0.57
CA SER A 62 8.41 4.01 1.48
C SER A 62 9.27 5.07 0.77
N GLU A 63 9.31 6.29 1.33
CA GLU A 63 10.16 7.37 0.81
C GLU A 63 11.64 6.98 0.70
N PRO A 64 12.29 6.32 1.69
CA PRO A 64 13.69 5.91 1.55
C PRO A 64 13.93 4.95 0.36
N ALA A 65 13.01 4.01 0.14
CA ALA A 65 13.12 3.08 -0.98
C ALA A 65 12.92 3.80 -2.33
N GLY A 66 11.92 4.67 -2.41
CA GLY A 66 11.66 5.51 -3.60
C GLY A 66 12.84 6.42 -3.94
N ARG A 67 13.42 7.09 -2.94
CA ARG A 67 14.61 7.94 -3.12
C ARG A 67 15.80 7.17 -3.65
N SER A 68 16.05 5.97 -3.13
CA SER A 68 17.13 5.10 -3.61
C SER A 68 16.93 4.69 -5.06
N VAL A 69 15.73 4.18 -5.41
CA VAL A 69 15.40 3.78 -6.79
C VAL A 69 15.50 4.95 -7.77
N ALA A 70 14.92 6.10 -7.40
CA ALA A 70 14.91 7.29 -8.26
C ALA A 70 16.32 7.84 -8.48
N ALA A 71 17.19 7.84 -7.47
CA ALA A 71 18.57 8.30 -7.60
C ALA A 71 19.37 7.41 -8.56
N ILE A 72 19.28 6.09 -8.41
CA ILE A 72 20.00 5.13 -9.28
C ILE A 72 19.45 5.19 -10.72
N ALA A 73 18.13 5.20 -10.88
CA ALA A 73 17.53 5.29 -12.21
C ALA A 73 17.82 6.64 -12.89
N GLY A 74 17.86 7.74 -12.13
CA GLY A 74 18.22 9.06 -12.63
C GLY A 74 19.66 9.13 -13.13
N ASP A 75 20.60 8.51 -12.41
CA ASP A 75 22.01 8.37 -12.81
C ASP A 75 22.16 7.63 -14.16
N GLU A 76 21.28 6.65 -14.41
CA GLU A 76 21.24 5.85 -15.64
C GLU A 76 20.31 6.44 -16.74
N ILE A 77 19.72 7.62 -16.52
CA ILE A 77 18.76 8.27 -17.42
C ILE A 77 17.54 7.37 -17.75
N LYS A 78 16.98 6.73 -16.71
CA LYS A 78 15.80 5.84 -16.82
C LYS A 78 14.57 6.49 -16.17
N PRO A 79 13.42 6.57 -16.86
CA PRO A 79 12.20 7.12 -16.28
C PRO A 79 11.70 6.28 -15.12
N THR A 80 11.14 6.95 -14.10
CA THR A 80 10.55 6.31 -12.93
C THR A 80 9.14 6.80 -12.63
N VAL A 81 8.33 5.92 -12.05
CA VAL A 81 7.05 6.23 -11.41
C VAL A 81 7.12 5.78 -9.95
N LEU A 82 6.77 6.67 -9.01
CA LEU A 82 6.92 6.44 -7.58
C LEU A 82 5.59 6.68 -6.85
N GLU A 83 5.04 5.62 -6.26
CA GLU A 83 3.83 5.65 -5.45
C GLU A 83 4.22 5.45 -3.98
N LEU A 84 4.33 6.53 -3.22
CA LEU A 84 4.94 6.51 -1.89
C LEU A 84 3.89 6.53 -0.75
N GLY A 85 4.35 6.78 0.48
CA GLY A 85 3.46 6.98 1.61
C GLY A 85 2.64 8.27 1.49
N GLY A 86 1.45 8.27 2.09
CA GLY A 86 0.57 9.43 2.19
C GLY A 86 0.14 9.69 3.63
N SER A 87 -0.23 10.93 3.93
CA SER A 87 -0.83 11.34 5.21
C SER A 87 -2.13 12.09 4.93
N ASP A 88 -3.08 11.38 4.34
CA ASP A 88 -4.26 11.97 3.71
C ASP A 88 -5.17 12.61 4.77
N PRO A 89 -5.62 13.86 4.54
CA PRO A 89 -6.57 14.52 5.40
C PRO A 89 -7.99 13.99 5.13
N PHE A 90 -8.78 13.88 6.19
CA PHE A 90 -10.22 13.62 6.13
C PHE A 90 -10.93 14.82 6.74
N ILE A 91 -11.54 15.65 5.91
CA ILE A 91 -12.11 16.95 6.30
C ILE A 91 -13.63 16.83 6.42
N VAL A 92 -14.20 17.22 7.56
CA VAL A 92 -15.66 17.21 7.80
C VAL A 92 -16.13 18.63 8.12
N MET A 93 -17.03 19.13 7.27
CA MET A 93 -17.63 20.47 7.37
C MET A 93 -19.04 20.40 7.96
N PRO A 94 -19.60 21.51 8.47
CA PRO A 94 -20.90 21.49 9.16
C PRO A 94 -22.09 21.00 8.32
N SER A 95 -22.01 21.15 7.00
CA SER A 95 -23.04 20.71 6.06
C SER A 95 -22.89 19.25 5.62
N ALA A 96 -21.88 18.53 6.11
CA ALA A 96 -21.68 17.14 5.77
C ALA A 96 -22.75 16.25 6.42
N ASP A 97 -23.09 15.15 5.75
CA ASP A 97 -23.79 14.05 6.42
C ASP A 97 -22.83 13.44 7.46
N LEU A 98 -23.08 13.73 8.73
CA LEU A 98 -22.18 13.38 9.82
C LEU A 98 -22.09 11.87 10.03
N ASP A 99 -23.22 11.16 9.92
CA ASP A 99 -23.24 9.70 10.14
C ASP A 99 -22.52 8.97 9.00
N ALA A 100 -22.74 9.39 7.75
CA ALA A 100 -22.00 8.87 6.61
C ALA A 100 -20.50 9.20 6.69
N ALA A 101 -20.15 10.41 7.14
CA ALA A 101 -18.77 10.84 7.32
C ALA A 101 -18.05 10.00 8.38
N VAL A 102 -18.68 9.75 9.53
CA VAL A 102 -18.09 8.92 10.59
C VAL A 102 -17.90 7.47 10.13
N SER A 103 -18.92 6.87 9.51
CA SER A 103 -18.80 5.49 9.00
C SER A 103 -17.67 5.36 7.98
N THR A 104 -17.57 6.30 7.05
CA THR A 104 -16.50 6.36 6.05
C THR A 104 -15.13 6.58 6.71
N ALA A 105 -15.04 7.48 7.70
CA ALA A 105 -13.81 7.78 8.43
C ALA A 105 -13.22 6.54 9.11
N VAL A 106 -14.07 5.75 9.78
CA VAL A 106 -13.66 4.50 10.43
C VAL A 106 -13.12 3.53 9.40
N THR A 107 -13.89 3.20 8.36
CA THR A 107 -13.46 2.28 7.30
C THR A 107 -12.18 2.75 6.62
N ALA A 108 -12.10 4.03 6.24
CA ALA A 108 -10.94 4.59 5.56
C ALA A 108 -9.66 4.54 6.41
N ARG A 109 -9.78 4.63 7.75
CA ARG A 109 -8.64 4.52 8.67
C ARG A 109 -8.20 3.08 8.87
N VAL A 110 -9.13 2.13 9.02
CA VAL A 110 -8.79 0.76 9.45
C VAL A 110 -8.75 -0.26 8.32
N GLN A 111 -9.21 0.07 7.10
CA GLN A 111 -9.05 -0.79 5.94
C GLN A 111 -7.59 -1.26 5.77
N ASN A 112 -7.41 -2.53 5.40
CA ASN A 112 -6.09 -3.17 5.34
C ASN A 112 -5.29 -3.05 6.66
N ASN A 113 -5.98 -3.04 7.81
CA ASN A 113 -5.44 -2.77 9.14
C ASN A 113 -4.69 -1.44 9.21
N GLY A 114 -5.18 -0.43 8.47
CA GLY A 114 -4.56 0.89 8.35
C GLY A 114 -3.28 0.95 7.52
N GLN A 115 -2.82 -0.16 6.93
CA GLN A 115 -1.64 -0.23 6.07
C GLN A 115 -1.99 0.17 4.63
N SER A 116 -2.47 1.40 4.46
CA SER A 116 -2.81 1.96 3.16
C SER A 116 -2.20 3.35 3.00
N CYS A 117 -1.57 3.59 1.85
CA CYS A 117 -1.00 4.89 1.49
C CYS A 117 -2.08 5.98 1.50
N ILE A 118 -3.33 5.63 1.17
CA ILE A 118 -4.49 6.53 1.11
C ILE A 118 -5.45 6.40 2.31
N ALA A 119 -5.05 5.72 3.39
CA ALA A 119 -5.88 5.70 4.61
C ALA A 119 -6.11 7.13 5.11
N ALA A 120 -7.30 7.40 5.67
CA ALA A 120 -7.59 8.65 6.39
C ALA A 120 -6.68 8.74 7.62
N LYS A 121 -5.66 9.62 7.61
CA LYS A 121 -4.66 9.68 8.70
C LYS A 121 -4.80 10.89 9.60
N ARG A 122 -5.35 11.98 9.07
CA ARG A 122 -5.52 13.24 9.80
C ARG A 122 -6.98 13.68 9.68
N PHE A 123 -7.74 13.51 10.75
CA PHE A 123 -9.12 13.98 10.82
C PHE A 123 -9.12 15.48 11.14
N ILE A 124 -9.69 16.28 10.24
CA ILE A 124 -9.78 17.74 10.36
C ILE A 124 -11.27 18.07 10.40
N ILE A 125 -11.79 18.27 11.60
CA ILE A 125 -13.24 18.38 11.82
C ILE A 125 -13.56 19.82 12.20
N HIS A 126 -14.56 20.40 11.53
CA HIS A 126 -15.04 21.74 11.86
C HIS A 126 -15.59 21.78 13.29
N THR A 127 -15.33 22.87 14.01
CA THR A 127 -15.68 23.03 15.44
C THR A 127 -17.15 22.74 15.71
N ASP A 128 -18.05 23.22 14.86
CA ASP A 128 -19.51 23.08 15.01
C ASP A 128 -20.02 21.63 15.01
N VAL A 129 -19.23 20.69 14.48
CA VAL A 129 -19.58 19.25 14.42
C VAL A 129 -18.53 18.37 15.11
N TYR A 130 -17.53 18.97 15.77
CA TYR A 130 -16.39 18.27 16.34
C TYR A 130 -16.80 17.26 17.40
N ASP A 131 -17.54 17.70 18.43
CA ASP A 131 -17.88 16.84 19.56
C ASP A 131 -18.73 15.64 19.12
N ALA A 132 -19.75 15.89 18.30
CA ALA A 132 -20.61 14.84 17.77
C ALA A 132 -19.86 13.86 16.84
N PHE A 133 -18.90 14.34 16.03
CA PHE A 133 -18.05 13.46 15.24
C PHE A 133 -17.19 12.57 16.13
N VAL A 134 -16.51 13.15 17.13
CA VAL A 134 -15.58 12.44 18.01
C VAL A 134 -16.31 11.35 18.80
N GLU A 135 -17.47 11.66 19.37
CA GLU A 135 -18.29 10.71 20.11
C GLU A 135 -18.62 9.47 19.25
N LYS A 136 -19.23 9.68 18.08
CA LYS A 136 -19.62 8.61 17.15
C LYS A 136 -18.40 7.84 16.60
N PHE A 137 -17.31 8.54 16.29
CA PHE A 137 -16.09 7.93 15.77
C PHE A 137 -15.44 7.01 16.80
N VAL A 138 -15.33 7.46 18.07
CA VAL A 138 -14.78 6.64 19.16
C VAL A 138 -15.65 5.41 19.41
N GLU A 139 -16.97 5.57 19.43
CA GLU A 139 -17.91 4.46 19.60
C GLU A 139 -17.70 3.39 18.50
N GLN A 140 -17.70 3.80 17.23
CA GLN A 140 -17.53 2.86 16.11
C GLN A 140 -16.13 2.23 16.06
N MET A 141 -15.08 3.00 16.37
CA MET A 141 -13.72 2.46 16.46
C MET A 141 -13.60 1.42 17.58
N ALA A 142 -14.22 1.65 18.74
CA ALA A 142 -14.23 0.72 19.87
C ALA A 142 -15.02 -0.56 19.56
N ALA A 143 -16.02 -0.48 18.69
CA ALA A 143 -16.82 -1.62 18.26
C ALA A 143 -16.12 -2.53 17.23
N LEU A 144 -14.94 -2.16 16.72
CA LEU A 144 -14.21 -2.97 15.75
C LEU A 144 -13.75 -4.31 16.36
N ARG A 145 -14.10 -5.41 15.71
CA ARG A 145 -13.61 -6.75 16.01
C ARG A 145 -12.21 -6.94 15.42
N VAL A 146 -11.23 -7.09 16.31
CA VAL A 146 -9.88 -7.53 15.98
C VAL A 146 -9.82 -9.05 16.10
N GLY A 147 -9.41 -9.75 15.03
CA GLY A 147 -9.42 -11.22 15.01
C GLY A 147 -8.43 -11.85 14.07
N ASP A 148 -8.53 -13.18 13.94
CA ASP A 148 -7.79 -13.94 12.93
C ASP A 148 -8.28 -13.54 11.52
N PRO A 149 -7.39 -13.14 10.60
CA PRO A 149 -7.78 -12.77 9.23
C PRO A 149 -8.41 -13.90 8.40
N THR A 150 -8.30 -15.16 8.86
CA THR A 150 -8.93 -16.33 8.22
C THR A 150 -10.34 -16.62 8.72
N ASP A 151 -10.77 -15.96 9.79
CA ASP A 151 -12.18 -15.94 10.20
C ASP A 151 -12.99 -15.17 9.13
N PRO A 152 -14.20 -15.62 8.75
CA PRO A 152 -15.05 -14.90 7.80
C PRO A 152 -15.69 -13.61 8.34
N THR A 153 -15.60 -13.34 9.65
CA THR A 153 -16.28 -12.22 10.33
C THR A 153 -15.40 -11.16 11.07
N PRO A 154 -14.08 -11.02 10.85
CA PRO A 154 -13.29 -9.95 11.46
C PRO A 154 -13.51 -8.63 10.71
N THR A 155 -13.66 -7.53 11.45
CA THR A 155 -13.70 -6.18 10.85
C THR A 155 -12.30 -5.56 10.76
N SER A 156 -11.31 -6.13 11.45
CA SER A 156 -9.88 -5.81 11.35
C SER A 156 -9.05 -7.03 11.76
N ALA A 157 -7.89 -7.26 11.13
CA ALA A 157 -7.03 -8.37 11.50
C ALA A 157 -6.09 -7.98 12.64
N ARG A 158 -5.79 -8.95 13.51
CA ARG A 158 -4.77 -8.80 14.55
C ARG A 158 -3.40 -8.61 13.90
N TRP A 159 -2.68 -7.59 14.35
CA TRP A 159 -1.29 -7.38 13.95
C TRP A 159 -0.43 -8.59 14.37
N PRO A 160 0.44 -9.13 13.50
CA PRO A 160 1.35 -10.20 13.90
C PRO A 160 2.25 -9.69 15.04
N PRO A 161 2.32 -10.37 16.19
CA PRO A 161 2.85 -9.83 17.45
C PRO A 161 4.34 -9.43 17.42
N ASN A 162 5.04 -9.59 16.29
CA ASN A 162 6.48 -9.39 16.20
C ASN A 162 6.99 -8.67 14.94
N ARG A 163 6.13 -8.01 14.15
CA ARG A 163 6.57 -7.30 12.93
C ARG A 163 5.76 -6.05 12.68
N ALA A 164 6.25 -4.91 13.19
CA ALA A 164 5.79 -3.54 12.96
C ALA A 164 4.63 -2.98 13.81
N ALA A 165 4.86 -2.82 15.13
CA ALA A 165 4.49 -1.51 15.67
C ALA A 165 5.38 -0.48 14.94
N PRO A 166 4.84 0.51 14.22
CA PRO A 166 5.66 1.57 13.67
C PRO A 166 6.35 2.28 14.85
N THR A 167 7.67 2.25 14.87
CA THR A 167 8.48 3.24 15.59
C THR A 167 8.33 4.59 14.91
#